data_AF-A0AAJ6JQM5-F1
#
_entry.id   AF-A0AAJ6JQM5-F1
#
_cell.length_a   1.000
_cell.length_b   1.000
_cell.length_c   1.000
_cell.angle_alpha   90.00
_cell.angle_beta   90.00
_cell.angle_gamma   90.00
#
_symmetry.space_group_name_H-M   'P 1'
#
loop_
_entity.id
_entity.type
_entity.pdbx_description
1 polymer ?
#
loop_
_entity_poly.entity_id
_entity_poly.type
_entity_poly.pdbx_seq_one_letter_code
_entity_poly.pdbx_strand_id
1 'polypeptide(L)'
;MIDVLRVRNAAVTTIRPLVEASRGRLDGIPDSVWLEPYMIGLLGMLITLAAERQTRPIEGAAMRQIQTEAWRKITGLDYRIGEEIMLLSATHDEQFLAGCMDAASIASELYGDEAAAPPGWDAPNLLGSSLFADPAAAHQVRDIVRWRETFDSYIVRRQ
;
A
#
# COMPACT_ATOMS: atom_id res chain seq x y z
N MET A 1 7.60 -15.85 -15.67
CA MET A 1 6.17 -15.50 -15.59
C MET A 1 5.85 -15.23 -14.14
N ILE A 2 5.29 -14.05 -13.83
CA ILE A 2 4.95 -13.65 -12.45
C ILE A 2 3.69 -14.41 -12.03
N ASP A 3 3.72 -15.02 -10.85
CA ASP A 3 2.54 -15.62 -10.24
C ASP A 3 1.70 -14.52 -9.58
N VAL A 4 0.85 -13.88 -10.38
CA VAL A 4 -0.03 -12.78 -9.98
C VAL A 4 -0.90 -13.19 -8.78
N LEU A 5 -1.38 -14.43 -8.75
CA LEU A 5 -2.22 -14.95 -7.68
C LEU A 5 -1.46 -14.94 -6.34
N ARG A 6 -0.24 -15.48 -6.34
CA ARG A 6 0.62 -15.55 -5.16
C ARG A 6 1.02 -14.18 -4.66
N VAL A 7 1.46 -13.30 -5.57
CA VAL A 7 1.91 -11.94 -5.20
C VAL A 7 0.77 -11.12 -4.61
N ARG A 8 -0.40 -11.12 -5.27
CA ARG A 8 -1.60 -10.46 -4.73
C ARG A 8 -2.00 -11.02 -3.37
N ASN A 9 -1.99 -12.33 -3.20
CA ASN A 9 -2.36 -12.94 -1.91
C ASN A 9 -1.40 -12.54 -0.78
N ALA A 10 -0.12 -12.38 -1.08
CA ALA A 10 0.85 -11.86 -0.12
C ALA A 10 0.52 -10.42 0.27
N ALA A 11 0.31 -9.52 -0.71
CA ALA A 11 -0.06 -8.12 -0.44
C ALA A 11 -1.34 -8.01 0.42
N VAL A 12 -2.37 -8.80 0.09
CA VAL A 12 -3.61 -8.84 0.88
C VAL A 12 -3.37 -9.38 2.29
N THR A 13 -2.53 -10.39 2.46
CA THR A 13 -2.23 -10.98 3.77
C THR A 13 -1.49 -9.98 4.67
N THR A 14 -0.62 -9.15 4.10
CA THR A 14 0.08 -8.10 4.85
C THR A 14 -0.85 -6.96 5.26
N ILE A 15 -1.66 -6.45 4.33
CA ILE A 15 -2.35 -5.17 4.53
C ILE A 15 -3.75 -5.33 5.14
N ARG A 16 -4.50 -6.36 4.74
CA ARG A 16 -5.90 -6.54 5.19
C ARG A 16 -6.05 -6.57 6.72
N PRO A 17 -5.19 -7.24 7.50
CA PRO A 17 -5.33 -7.24 8.96
C PRO A 17 -5.27 -5.84 9.59
N LEU A 18 -4.48 -4.92 9.02
CA LEU A 18 -4.38 -3.54 9.51
C LEU A 18 -5.69 -2.79 9.26
N VAL A 19 -6.22 -2.91 8.04
CA VAL A 19 -7.49 -2.30 7.64
C VAL A 19 -8.66 -2.85 8.47
N GLU A 20 -8.73 -4.16 8.68
CA GLU A 20 -9.79 -4.76 9.51
C GLU A 20 -9.71 -4.31 10.97
N ALA A 21 -8.50 -4.19 11.52
CA ALA A 21 -8.31 -3.66 12.86
C ALA A 21 -8.79 -2.19 12.95
N SER A 22 -8.52 -1.38 11.93
CA SER A 22 -9.03 0.01 11.85
C SER A 22 -10.55 0.06 11.70
N ARG A 23 -11.15 -0.77 10.84
CA ARG A 23 -12.61 -0.89 10.71
C ARG A 23 -13.26 -1.20 12.05
N GLY A 24 -12.70 -2.14 12.82
CA GLY A 24 -13.19 -2.48 14.15
C GLY A 24 -13.05 -1.34 15.16
N ARG A 25 -11.97 -0.54 15.09
CA ARG A 25 -11.76 0.61 15.98
C ARG A 25 -12.61 1.83 15.65
N LEU A 26 -12.91 2.04 14.37
CA LEU A 26 -13.56 3.26 13.85
C LEU A 26 -15.04 3.08 13.51
N ASP A 27 -15.63 1.94 13.89
CA ASP A 27 -17.01 1.56 13.59
C ASP A 27 -17.34 1.58 12.08
N GLY A 28 -16.38 1.10 11.28
CA GLY A 28 -16.45 1.10 9.82
C GLY A 28 -15.65 2.23 9.15
N ILE A 29 -15.64 2.22 7.82
CA ILE A 29 -14.95 3.22 6.98
C ILE A 29 -15.87 3.52 5.79
N PRO A 30 -16.33 4.76 5.60
CA PRO A 30 -17.23 5.11 4.49
C PRO A 30 -16.60 4.84 3.13
N ASP A 31 -17.42 4.37 2.18
CA ASP A 31 -16.95 4.01 0.83
C ASP A 31 -16.27 5.18 0.11
N SER A 32 -16.74 6.41 0.33
CA SER A 32 -16.19 7.63 -0.26
C SER A 32 -14.74 7.89 0.15
N VAL A 33 -14.34 7.53 1.37
CA VAL A 33 -12.99 7.77 1.90
C VAL A 33 -11.96 6.98 1.09
N TRP A 34 -12.30 5.75 0.68
CA TRP A 34 -11.40 4.93 -0.13
C TRP A 34 -11.08 5.55 -1.49
N LEU A 35 -11.96 6.38 -2.02
CA LEU A 35 -11.82 7.01 -3.32
C LEU A 35 -11.12 8.37 -3.24
N GLU A 36 -10.77 8.85 -2.03
CA GLU A 36 -10.00 10.08 -1.88
C GLU A 36 -8.55 9.87 -2.38
N PRO A 37 -7.95 10.83 -3.12
CA PRO A 37 -6.62 10.66 -3.72
C PRO A 37 -5.54 10.23 -2.73
N TYR A 38 -5.58 10.73 -1.50
CA TYR A 38 -4.67 10.31 -0.43
C TYR A 38 -4.79 8.82 -0.11
N MET A 39 -6.01 8.29 0.03
CA MET A 39 -6.24 6.88 0.35
C MET A 39 -5.86 5.98 -0.82
N ILE A 40 -6.10 6.44 -2.05
CA ILE A 40 -5.64 5.79 -3.27
C ILE A 40 -4.10 5.70 -3.30
N GLY A 41 -3.41 6.80 -3.00
CA GLY A 41 -1.95 6.83 -2.90
C GLY A 41 -1.42 5.93 -1.80
N LEU A 42 -1.99 6.04 -0.59
CA LEU A 42 -1.57 5.28 0.59
C LEU A 42 -1.71 3.77 0.37
N LEU A 43 -2.93 3.31 0.07
CA LEU A 43 -3.19 1.88 -0.05
C LEU A 43 -2.64 1.31 -1.37
N GLY A 44 -2.69 2.08 -2.45
CA GLY A 44 -2.09 1.69 -3.73
C GLY A 44 -0.58 1.49 -3.65
N MET A 45 0.13 2.41 -3.00
CA MET A 45 1.57 2.29 -2.77
C MET A 45 1.91 1.13 -1.83
N LEU A 46 1.17 0.93 -0.74
CA LEU A 46 1.39 -0.22 0.14
C LEU A 46 1.22 -1.55 -0.59
N ILE A 47 0.20 -1.69 -1.45
CA ILE A 47 0.00 -2.89 -2.27
C ILE A 47 1.18 -3.08 -3.23
N THR A 48 1.64 -2.00 -3.86
CA THR A 48 2.78 -1.99 -4.80
C THR A 48 4.05 -2.48 -4.10
N LEU A 49 4.39 -1.88 -2.96
CA LEU A 49 5.57 -2.25 -2.15
C LEU A 49 5.47 -3.70 -1.65
N ALA A 50 4.30 -4.11 -1.16
CA ALA A 50 4.09 -5.49 -0.70
C ALA A 50 4.22 -6.51 -1.85
N ALA A 51 3.79 -6.15 -3.05
CA ALA A 51 3.89 -7.00 -4.23
C ALA A 51 5.35 -7.15 -4.70
N GLU A 52 6.09 -6.04 -4.76
CA GLU A 52 7.49 -6.02 -5.18
C GLU A 52 8.44 -6.67 -4.18
N ARG A 53 8.06 -6.84 -2.91
CA ARG A 53 8.84 -7.69 -2.00
C ARG A 53 8.85 -9.16 -2.41
N GLN A 54 7.84 -9.62 -3.15
CA GLN A 54 7.69 -11.03 -3.48
C GLN A 54 8.40 -11.44 -4.78
N THR A 55 8.72 -10.48 -5.65
CA THR A 55 9.34 -10.74 -6.96
C THR A 55 10.20 -9.56 -7.41
N ARG A 56 10.91 -9.71 -8.53
CA ARG A 56 11.46 -8.57 -9.27
C ARG A 56 10.38 -7.52 -9.60
N PRO A 57 10.77 -6.29 -9.99
CA PRO A 57 9.84 -5.23 -10.37
C PRO A 57 8.75 -5.75 -11.31
N ILE A 58 7.51 -5.42 -10.99
CA ILE A 58 6.34 -5.90 -11.71
C ILE A 58 5.86 -4.77 -12.61
N GLU A 59 6.03 -4.93 -13.92
CA GLU A 59 5.68 -3.88 -14.86
C GLU A 59 4.31 -4.08 -15.50
N GLY A 60 3.72 -2.96 -15.92
CA GLY A 60 2.57 -2.92 -16.84
C GLY A 60 1.31 -3.62 -16.34
N ALA A 61 0.77 -4.52 -17.16
CA ALA A 61 -0.55 -5.12 -16.93
C ALA A 61 -0.60 -6.01 -15.67
N ALA A 62 0.51 -6.66 -15.30
CA ALA A 62 0.56 -7.52 -14.13
C ALA A 62 0.40 -6.72 -12.83
N MET A 63 1.06 -5.56 -12.71
CA MET A 63 0.93 -4.70 -11.52
C MET A 63 -0.48 -4.13 -11.41
N ARG A 64 -1.06 -3.65 -12.51
CA ARG A 64 -2.45 -3.16 -12.52
C ARG A 64 -3.45 -4.23 -12.06
N GLN A 65 -3.25 -5.48 -12.48
CA GLN A 65 -4.09 -6.60 -12.04
C GLN A 65 -3.92 -6.86 -10.54
N ILE A 66 -2.69 -6.90 -10.04
CA ILE A 66 -2.40 -7.09 -8.61
C ILE A 66 -3.05 -5.97 -7.78
N GLN A 67 -2.85 -4.71 -8.17
CA GLN A 67 -3.41 -3.55 -7.49
C GLN A 67 -4.94 -3.60 -7.44
N THR A 68 -5.59 -3.84 -8.58
CA THR A 68 -7.06 -3.88 -8.67
C THR A 68 -7.65 -5.01 -7.83
N GLU A 69 -7.09 -6.22 -7.92
CA GLU A 69 -7.62 -7.36 -7.18
C GLU A 69 -7.30 -7.30 -5.68
N ALA A 70 -6.12 -6.79 -5.29
CA ALA A 70 -5.77 -6.59 -3.90
C ALA A 70 -6.62 -5.48 -3.27
N TRP A 71 -6.81 -4.36 -3.97
CA TRP A 71 -7.70 -3.29 -3.56
C TRP A 71 -9.09 -3.82 -3.27
N ARG A 72 -9.72 -4.51 -4.23
CA ARG A 72 -11.05 -5.11 -4.06
C ARG A 72 -11.11 -6.04 -2.85
N LYS A 73 -10.08 -6.84 -2.61
CA LYS A 73 -10.01 -7.76 -1.45
C LYS A 73 -9.80 -7.08 -0.11
N ILE A 74 -9.22 -5.87 -0.09
CA ILE A 74 -8.96 -5.10 1.13
C ILE A 74 -10.15 -4.18 1.43
N THR A 75 -10.61 -3.41 0.44
CA THR A 75 -11.65 -2.39 0.60
C THR A 75 -13.05 -2.95 0.42
N GLY A 76 -13.22 -4.03 -0.36
CA GLY A 76 -14.53 -4.52 -0.79
C GLY A 76 -15.07 -3.81 -2.03
N LEU A 77 -14.38 -2.78 -2.52
CA LEU A 77 -14.85 -1.96 -3.64
C LEU A 77 -14.35 -2.47 -4.98
N ASP A 78 -15.25 -2.54 -5.95
CA ASP A 78 -14.88 -2.79 -7.34
C ASP A 78 -14.54 -1.47 -8.05
N TYR A 79 -13.26 -1.12 -8.05
CA TYR A 79 -12.76 0.14 -8.58
C TYR A 79 -11.49 -0.06 -9.41
N ARG A 80 -11.35 0.67 -10.51
CA ARG A 80 -10.22 0.55 -11.46
C ARG A 80 -8.98 1.28 -10.94
N ILE A 81 -8.52 0.93 -9.74
CA ILE A 81 -7.49 1.66 -9.01
C ILE A 81 -6.18 1.83 -9.79
N GLY A 82 -5.81 0.84 -10.62
CA GLY A 82 -4.58 0.91 -11.41
C GLY A 82 -4.60 2.04 -12.46
N GLU A 83 -5.77 2.40 -13.00
CA GLU A 83 -5.89 3.55 -13.92
C GLU A 83 -5.89 4.87 -13.16
N GLU A 84 -6.55 4.91 -12.01
CA GLU A 84 -6.60 6.09 -11.16
C GLU A 84 -5.22 6.45 -10.61
N ILE A 85 -4.44 5.46 -10.16
CA ILE A 85 -3.04 5.63 -9.74
C ILE A 85 -2.21 6.24 -10.88
N MET A 86 -2.37 5.74 -12.11
CA MET A 86 -1.64 6.28 -13.27
C MET A 86 -2.04 7.73 -13.54
N LEU A 87 -3.34 8.06 -13.47
CA LEU A 87 -3.85 9.41 -13.67
C LEU A 87 -3.30 10.37 -12.61
N LEU A 88 -3.51 10.05 -11.33
CA LEU A 88 -3.09 10.89 -10.19
C LEU A 88 -1.56 11.09 -10.15
N SER A 89 -0.81 10.05 -10.50
CA SER A 89 0.65 10.15 -10.65
C SER A 89 1.04 11.07 -11.80
N ALA A 90 0.39 10.98 -12.97
CA ALA A 90 0.69 11.82 -14.11
C ALA A 90 0.35 13.29 -13.85
N THR A 91 -0.70 13.56 -13.09
CA THR A 91 -1.11 14.92 -12.71
C THR A 91 -0.36 15.47 -11.50
N HIS A 92 0.54 14.70 -10.89
CA HIS A 92 1.27 15.06 -9.67
C HIS A 92 0.32 15.54 -8.54
N ASP A 93 -0.80 14.83 -8.35
CA ASP A 93 -1.77 15.19 -7.32
C ASP A 93 -1.14 15.17 -5.92
N GLU A 94 -1.24 16.29 -5.20
CA GLU A 94 -0.53 16.47 -3.94
C GLU A 94 -1.01 15.51 -2.84
N GLN A 95 -2.32 15.23 -2.79
CA GLN A 95 -2.88 14.32 -1.79
C GLN A 95 -2.46 12.89 -2.07
N PHE A 96 -2.50 12.48 -3.34
CA PHE A 96 -1.99 11.18 -3.78
C PHE A 96 -0.52 11.00 -3.43
N LEU A 97 0.33 11.99 -3.72
CA LEU A 97 1.75 11.94 -3.38
C LEU A 97 1.98 11.88 -1.87
N ALA A 98 1.22 12.63 -1.07
CA ALA A 98 1.26 12.55 0.39
C ALA A 98 0.92 11.14 0.90
N GLY A 99 -0.14 10.53 0.34
CA GLY A 99 -0.50 9.14 0.64
C GLY A 99 0.62 8.16 0.30
N CYS A 100 1.25 8.31 -0.87
CA CYS A 100 2.39 7.49 -1.28
C CYS A 100 3.60 7.62 -0.33
N MET A 101 3.89 8.83 0.17
CA MET A 101 5.00 9.05 1.12
C MET A 101 4.72 8.42 2.50
N ASP A 102 3.49 8.54 2.99
CA ASP A 102 3.07 7.90 4.24
C ASP A 102 3.11 6.37 4.10
N ALA A 103 2.70 5.83 2.95
CA ALA A 103 2.80 4.41 2.65
C ALA A 103 4.23 3.91 2.66
N ALA A 104 5.17 4.65 2.06
CA ALA A 104 6.58 4.31 2.11
C ALA A 104 7.10 4.29 3.56
N SER A 105 6.71 5.27 4.38
CA SER A 105 7.07 5.31 5.80
C SER A 105 6.51 4.12 6.58
N ILE A 106 5.25 3.73 6.34
CA ILE A 106 4.61 2.56 6.94
C ILE A 106 5.30 1.27 6.48
N ALA A 107 5.64 1.17 5.20
CA ALA A 107 6.34 0.02 4.64
C ALA A 107 7.71 -0.18 5.31
N SER A 108 8.45 0.89 5.58
CA SER A 108 9.72 0.80 6.33
C SER A 108 9.51 0.28 7.76
N GLU A 109 8.40 0.60 8.43
CA GLU A 109 8.11 0.04 9.75
C GLU A 109 7.65 -1.43 9.67
N LEU A 110 6.82 -1.75 8.66
CA LEU A 110 6.30 -3.09 8.38
C LEU A 110 7.41 -4.10 8.09
N TYR A 111 8.37 -3.68 7.27
CA TYR A 111 9.40 -4.55 6.73
C TYR A 111 10.76 -4.35 7.42
N GLY A 112 10.88 -3.39 8.34
CA GLY A 112 12.16 -2.91 8.83
C GLY A 112 12.85 -2.00 7.81
N ASP A 113 14.03 -1.48 8.16
CA ASP A 113 14.86 -0.52 7.39
C ASP A 113 15.40 -1.07 6.03
N GLU A 114 14.69 -2.05 5.47
CA GLU A 114 15.01 -2.89 4.32
C GLU A 114 14.10 -2.57 3.11
N ALA A 115 13.37 -1.45 3.14
CA ALA A 115 12.46 -1.03 2.08
C ALA A 115 13.18 -0.12 1.07
N ALA A 116 13.84 -0.72 0.08
CA ALA A 116 14.22 0.00 -1.13
C ALA A 116 12.94 0.41 -1.89
N ALA A 117 12.91 1.66 -2.36
CA ALA A 117 11.88 2.14 -3.27
C ALA A 117 11.89 1.33 -4.59
N PRO A 118 10.73 1.16 -5.25
CA PRO A 118 10.62 0.50 -6.55
C PRO A 118 11.60 1.08 -7.59
N PRO A 119 12.31 0.25 -8.36
CA PRO A 119 13.10 0.73 -9.50
C PRO A 119 12.15 1.34 -10.55
N GLY A 120 12.26 2.66 -10.78
CA GLY A 120 11.44 3.39 -11.75
C GLY A 120 10.58 4.52 -11.16
N TRP A 121 10.59 4.69 -9.84
CA TRP A 121 10.01 5.85 -9.18
C TRP A 121 11.13 6.88 -8.91
N ASP A 122 11.14 8.01 -9.64
CA ASP A 122 12.03 9.15 -9.36
C ASP A 122 11.58 9.86 -8.07
N ALA A 123 11.81 9.21 -6.92
CA ALA A 123 11.82 9.88 -5.63
C ALA A 123 13.22 10.46 -5.42
N PRO A 124 13.36 11.72 -4.96
CA PRO A 124 14.66 12.28 -4.64
C PRO A 124 15.36 11.41 -3.59
N ASN A 125 16.49 10.82 -3.99
CA ASN A 125 17.47 10.03 -3.22
C ASN A 125 17.36 10.18 -1.70
N LEU A 126 16.91 9.13 -0.98
CA LEU A 126 17.01 9.16 0.48
C LEU A 126 17.46 7.89 1.21
N LEU A 127 17.52 6.67 0.66
CA LEU A 127 17.88 5.52 1.51
C LEU A 127 18.75 4.49 0.78
N GLY A 128 19.93 4.26 1.34
CA GLY A 128 20.96 3.37 0.83
C GLY A 128 21.05 2.02 1.58
N SER A 129 21.39 1.00 0.79
CA SER A 129 22.16 -0.21 1.10
C SER A 129 21.59 -1.34 1.99
N SER A 130 21.35 -2.47 1.29
CA SER A 130 21.68 -3.87 1.62
C SER A 130 20.68 -4.77 2.38
N LEU A 131 19.68 -5.21 1.62
CA LEU A 131 19.14 -6.58 1.43
C LEU A 131 19.76 -7.72 2.26
N PHE A 132 18.94 -8.37 3.10
CA PHE A 132 18.65 -9.82 3.18
C PHE A 132 18.02 -10.14 4.55
N ALA A 133 16.68 -10.19 4.65
CA ALA A 133 15.98 -10.71 5.82
C ALA A 133 14.73 -11.55 5.51
N ASP A 134 14.53 -12.50 6.41
CA ASP A 134 13.82 -13.79 6.30
C ASP A 134 12.27 -13.67 6.32
N PRO A 135 11.52 -14.39 5.45
CA PRO A 135 10.05 -14.33 5.35
C PRO A 135 9.24 -14.85 6.56
N ALA A 136 9.89 -15.26 7.67
CA ALA A 136 9.21 -15.92 8.78
C ALA A 136 8.59 -15.00 9.86
N ALA A 137 8.80 -13.67 9.81
CA ALA A 137 8.41 -12.77 10.90
C ALA A 137 6.95 -12.23 10.86
N ALA A 138 6.13 -12.64 9.88
CA ALA A 138 4.87 -11.96 9.54
C ALA A 138 3.61 -12.37 10.36
N HIS A 139 3.74 -12.82 11.62
CA HIS A 139 2.58 -13.36 12.39
C HIS A 139 2.20 -12.67 13.71
N GLN A 140 2.64 -11.42 13.92
CA GLN A 140 1.97 -10.51 14.85
C GLN A 140 1.47 -9.32 14.06
N VAL A 141 0.18 -8.97 14.22
CA VAL A 141 -0.29 -7.63 13.84
C VAL A 141 0.48 -6.68 14.76
N ARG A 142 1.64 -6.21 14.29
CA ARG A 142 2.38 -5.16 14.99
C ARG A 142 1.43 -3.97 15.09
N ASP A 143 1.30 -3.38 16.27
CA ASP A 143 0.69 -2.05 16.38
C ASP A 143 1.66 -1.10 15.67
N ILE A 144 1.42 -0.88 14.38
CA ILE A 144 2.25 0.01 13.57
C ILE A 144 1.81 1.41 13.95
N VAL A 145 2.61 2.07 14.77
CA VAL A 145 2.28 3.40 15.30
C VAL A 145 2.02 4.34 14.13
N ARG A 146 2.85 4.26 13.09
CA ARG A 146 2.69 5.07 11.88
C ARG A 146 1.38 4.82 11.14
N TRP A 147 0.83 3.61 11.15
CA TRP A 147 -0.47 3.32 10.55
C TRP A 147 -1.58 4.09 11.28
N ARG A 148 -1.56 4.13 12.60
CA ARG A 148 -2.57 4.85 13.39
C ARG A 148 -2.46 6.37 13.23
N GLU A 149 -1.24 6.88 13.20
CA GLU A 149 -0.97 8.31 13.01
C GLU A 149 -1.38 8.82 11.61
N THR A 150 -1.37 7.94 10.60
CA THR A 150 -1.70 8.29 9.22
C THR A 150 -3.11 7.85 8.87
N PHE A 151 -3.34 6.55 8.66
CA PHE A 151 -4.59 5.95 8.19
C PHE A 151 -5.77 6.23 9.13
N ASP A 152 -5.66 5.86 10.42
CA ASP A 152 -6.77 6.05 11.36
C ASP A 152 -7.08 7.54 11.55
N SER A 153 -6.03 8.36 11.71
CA SER A 153 -6.17 9.81 11.89
C SER A 153 -6.77 10.49 10.65
N TYR A 154 -6.48 10.00 9.44
CA TYR A 154 -7.08 10.51 8.22
C TYR A 154 -8.58 10.22 8.17
N ILE A 155 -8.99 8.98 8.48
CA ILE A 155 -10.40 8.59 8.49
C ILE A 155 -11.19 9.39 9.53
N VAL A 156 -10.65 9.57 10.74
CA VAL A 156 -11.31 10.36 11.79
C VAL A 156 -11.56 11.82 11.37
N ARG A 157 -10.72 12.39 10.49
CA ARG A 157 -10.90 13.77 9.96
C ARG A 157 -11.93 13.86 8.83
N ARG A 158 -12.49 12.72 8.38
CA ARG A 158 -13.42 12.62 7.25
C ARG A 158 -14.79 12.05 7.64
N GLN A 159 -14.94 11.61 8.89
CA GLN A 159 -16.22 11.31 9.53
C GLN A 159 -16.82 12.59 10.11
#